data_AF-A0AAN9PAF3-F1
#
_entry.id   AF-A0AAN9PAF3-F1
#
_cell.length_a   1.000
_cell.length_b   1.000
_cell.length_c   1.000
_cell.angle_alpha   90.00
_cell.angle_beta   90.00
_cell.angle_gamma   90.00
#
_symmetry.space_group_name_H-M   'P 1'
#
loop_
_entity.id
_entity.type
_entity.pdbx_description
1 polymer ?
#
loop_
_entity_poly.entity_id
_entity_poly.type
_entity_poly.pdbx_seq_one_letter_code
_entity_poly.pdbx_strand_id
1 'polypeptide(L)'
;MGSSCQEARPPPLQDLKVSIQKTSMVFPSKKTEKKSLFLSNIDKVLTFDVERLQFFNSNKEYPPEIVAKKFKNALEDALVAYDFLAGRLKLNSQTNRLEIDCNAEGAGFVVASSDYELDQIGDLDYPNLAFGLGFSG
;
A
#
# COMPACT_ATOMS: atom_id res chain seq x y z
N MET A 1 -42.37 18.27 -25.09
CA MET A 1 -41.33 17.35 -25.60
C MET A 1 -40.00 17.93 -25.20
N GLY A 2 -39.40 17.41 -24.14
CA GLY A 2 -38.04 17.76 -23.73
C GLY A 2 -37.37 16.47 -23.32
N SER A 3 -36.64 15.87 -24.25
CA SER A 3 -35.80 14.71 -23.96
C SER A 3 -34.69 15.18 -23.02
N SER A 4 -34.78 14.83 -21.74
CA SER A 4 -33.63 14.86 -20.86
C SER A 4 -32.67 13.80 -21.36
N CYS A 5 -31.71 14.21 -22.17
CA CYS A 5 -30.55 13.38 -22.49
C CYS A 5 -29.81 13.20 -21.16
N GLN A 6 -30.07 12.09 -20.48
CA GLN A 6 -29.13 11.60 -19.48
C GLN A 6 -27.83 11.35 -20.22
N GLU A 7 -26.85 12.24 -20.03
CA GLU A 7 -25.47 11.98 -20.43
C GLU A 7 -25.08 10.66 -19.77
N ALA A 8 -24.96 9.62 -20.60
CA ALA A 8 -24.61 8.29 -20.13
C ALA A 8 -23.23 8.41 -19.49
N ARG A 9 -23.17 8.23 -18.16
CA ARG A 9 -21.92 8.23 -17.41
C ARG A 9 -20.97 7.24 -18.11
N PRO A 10 -19.77 7.68 -18.52
CA PRO A 10 -18.84 6.79 -19.21
C PRO A 10 -18.60 5.55 -18.34
N PRO A 11 -18.47 4.35 -18.95
CA PRO A 11 -18.23 3.14 -18.19
C PRO A 11 -16.96 3.31 -17.34
N PRO A 12 -16.93 2.74 -16.13
CA PRO A 12 -15.76 2.85 -15.26
C PRO A 12 -14.52 2.35 -15.99
N LEU A 13 -13.40 3.09 -15.83
CA LEU A 13 -12.13 2.75 -16.45
C LEU A 13 -11.76 1.30 -16.12
N GLN A 14 -11.35 0.52 -17.13
CA GLN A 14 -10.94 -0.88 -16.93
C GLN A 14 -9.44 -1.02 -16.65
N ASP A 15 -8.67 0.01 -17.01
CA ASP A 15 -7.21 0.07 -16.86
C ASP A 15 -6.84 1.50 -16.44
N LEU A 16 -6.13 1.61 -15.31
CA LEU A 16 -5.68 2.88 -14.75
C LEU A 16 -4.42 3.43 -15.43
N LYS A 17 -3.87 2.75 -16.45
CA LYS A 17 -2.67 3.20 -17.19
C LYS A 17 -1.51 3.55 -16.27
N VAL A 18 -1.27 2.70 -15.28
CA VAL A 18 -0.24 2.93 -14.26
C VAL A 18 1.13 2.55 -14.80
N SER A 19 2.09 3.48 -14.69
CA SER A 19 3.49 3.29 -15.03
C SER A 19 4.36 3.40 -13.77
N ILE A 20 5.15 2.36 -13.49
CA ILE A 20 6.08 2.37 -12.36
C ILE A 20 7.26 3.30 -12.69
N GLN A 21 7.47 4.30 -11.85
CA GLN A 21 8.55 5.27 -12.01
C GLN A 21 9.79 4.86 -11.22
N LYS A 22 9.59 4.36 -9.99
CA LYS A 22 10.68 3.97 -9.10
C LYS A 22 10.25 2.87 -8.13
N THR A 23 11.09 1.86 -8.01
CA THR A 23 10.99 0.83 -6.96
C THR A 23 12.20 0.95 -6.05
N SER A 24 11.96 0.88 -4.74
CA SER A 24 13.03 0.94 -3.74
C SER A 24 12.66 0.20 -2.46
N MET A 25 13.67 -0.16 -1.67
CA MET A 25 13.48 -0.61 -0.30
C MET A 25 13.67 0.55 0.68
N VAL A 26 12.88 0.54 1.74
CA VAL A 26 12.91 1.51 2.84
C VAL A 26 13.30 0.77 4.12
N PHE A 27 14.30 1.29 4.80
CA PHE A 27 14.86 0.68 6.00
C PHE A 27 14.58 1.56 7.22
N PRO A 28 14.54 0.99 8.44
CA PRO A 28 14.39 1.79 9.66
C PRO A 28 15.45 2.90 9.74
N SER A 29 15.05 4.13 10.11
CA SER A 29 15.97 5.28 10.20
C SER A 29 17.02 5.13 11.31
N LYS A 30 16.78 4.21 12.26
CA LYS A 30 17.66 3.88 13.38
C LYS A 30 17.79 2.37 13.51
N LYS A 31 18.89 1.94 14.13
CA LYS A 31 19.09 0.52 14.45
C LYS A 31 17.97 0.01 15.36
N THR A 32 17.34 -1.08 14.96
CA THR A 32 16.33 -1.80 15.74
C THR A 32 16.94 -3.06 16.36
N GLU A 33 16.29 -3.60 17.38
CA GLU A 33 16.70 -4.84 18.01
C GLU A 33 16.29 -6.04 17.14
N LYS A 34 17.21 -6.99 16.94
CA LYS A 34 16.87 -8.24 16.27
C LYS A 34 16.19 -9.18 17.24
N LYS A 35 14.95 -9.54 16.95
CA LYS A 35 14.12 -10.43 17.77
C LYS A 35 13.16 -11.24 16.89
N SER A 36 12.72 -12.38 17.40
CA SER A 36 11.59 -13.10 16.82
C SER A 36 10.32 -12.71 17.57
N LEU A 37 9.29 -12.27 16.86
CA LEU A 37 7.98 -11.99 17.43
C LEU A 37 7.06 -13.18 17.22
N PHE A 38 6.52 -13.66 18.34
CA PHE A 38 5.53 -14.71 18.36
C PHE A 38 4.19 -14.20 17.83
N LEU A 39 3.60 -14.94 16.88
CA LEU A 39 2.26 -14.67 16.36
C LEU A 39 1.20 -15.38 17.21
N SER A 40 0.15 -14.66 17.58
CA SER A 40 -0.98 -15.21 18.32
C SER A 40 -1.77 -16.22 17.47
N ASN A 41 -2.72 -16.93 18.09
CA ASN A 41 -3.56 -17.86 17.33
C ASN A 41 -4.48 -17.14 16.33
N ILE A 42 -4.85 -15.88 16.59
CA ILE A 42 -5.67 -15.06 15.68
C ILE A 42 -4.84 -14.71 14.43
N ASP A 43 -3.59 -14.30 14.62
CA ASP A 43 -2.68 -13.93 13.52
C ASP A 43 -2.41 -15.11 12.56
N LYS A 44 -2.44 -16.35 13.07
CA LYS A 44 -2.33 -17.57 12.25
C LYS A 44 -3.54 -17.83 11.36
N VAL A 45 -4.72 -17.38 11.77
CA VAL A 45 -5.96 -17.59 11.01
C VAL A 45 -6.13 -16.47 9.97
N LEU A 46 -5.71 -15.25 10.30
CA LEU A 46 -5.82 -14.07 9.44
C LEU A 46 -4.55 -13.82 8.61
N THR A 47 -3.98 -14.88 8.02
CA THR A 47 -2.80 -14.77 7.15
C THR A 47 -3.24 -14.48 5.71
N PHE A 48 -3.71 -13.26 5.46
CA PHE A 48 -4.02 -12.76 4.13
C PHE A 48 -3.61 -11.31 4.00
N ASP A 49 -3.32 -10.89 2.77
CA ASP A 49 -2.93 -9.52 2.48
C ASP A 49 -4.15 -8.60 2.53
N VAL A 50 -4.01 -7.47 3.23
CA VAL A 50 -5.04 -6.42 3.28
C VAL A 50 -4.55 -5.25 2.44
N GLU A 51 -5.18 -5.07 1.30
CA GLU A 51 -4.90 -3.95 0.41
C GLU A 51 -5.80 -2.75 0.77
N ARG A 52 -5.21 -1.55 0.79
CA ARG A 52 -5.93 -0.30 1.06
C ARG A 52 -5.47 0.78 0.09
N LEU A 53 -6.45 1.48 -0.49
CA LEU A 53 -6.22 2.72 -1.24
C LEU A 53 -6.66 3.92 -0.42
N GLN A 54 -5.86 4.98 -0.46
CA GLN A 54 -6.20 6.25 0.15
C GLN A 54 -5.90 7.38 -0.84
N PHE A 55 -6.91 8.20 -1.10
CA PHE A 55 -6.84 9.29 -2.04
C PHE A 55 -6.64 10.63 -1.34
N PHE A 56 -5.86 11.51 -1.98
CA PHE A 56 -5.57 12.85 -1.47
C PHE A 56 -5.73 13.85 -2.61
N ASN A 57 -6.35 15.00 -2.31
CA ASN A 57 -6.46 16.09 -3.28
C ASN A 57 -5.09 16.69 -3.61
N SER A 58 -4.92 17.18 -4.84
CA SER A 58 -3.68 17.85 -5.24
C SER A 58 -3.45 19.12 -4.41
N ASN A 59 -2.21 19.34 -4.01
CA ASN A 59 -1.79 20.56 -3.32
C ASN A 59 -0.50 21.09 -3.99
N LYS A 60 -0.52 22.36 -4.40
CA LYS A 60 0.60 23.02 -5.10
C LYS A 60 1.88 23.09 -4.26
N GLU A 61 1.76 23.11 -2.94
CA GLU A 61 2.91 23.09 -2.02
C GLU A 61 3.56 21.70 -1.91
N TYR A 62 2.86 20.66 -2.35
CA TYR A 62 3.26 19.26 -2.24
C TYR A 62 3.23 18.57 -3.61
N PRO A 63 4.15 18.93 -4.52
CA PRO A 63 4.30 18.20 -5.78
C PRO A 63 4.70 16.72 -5.53
N PRO A 64 4.43 15.82 -6.49
CA PRO A 64 4.59 14.38 -6.32
C PRO A 64 5.97 13.94 -5.78
N GLU A 65 7.05 14.57 -6.22
CA GLU A 65 8.41 14.26 -5.75
C GLU A 65 8.61 14.56 -4.26
N ILE A 66 8.06 15.68 -3.78
CA ILE A 66 8.14 16.08 -2.37
C ILE A 66 7.28 15.14 -1.52
N VAL A 67 6.09 14.78 -2.01
CA VAL A 67 5.18 13.83 -1.36
C VAL A 67 5.86 12.47 -1.22
N ALA A 68 6.38 11.90 -2.32
CA ALA A 68 7.05 10.61 -2.31
C ALA A 68 8.23 10.58 -1.33
N LYS A 69 9.04 11.65 -1.30
CA LYS A 69 10.15 11.79 -0.34
C LYS A 69 9.65 11.84 1.11
N LYS A 70 8.59 12.61 1.38
CA LYS A 70 8.01 12.72 2.73
C LYS A 70 7.44 11.38 3.21
N PHE A 71 6.70 10.66 2.36
CA PHE A 71 6.18 9.32 2.70
C PHE A 71 7.31 8.33 2.96
N LYS A 72 8.35 8.33 2.11
CA LYS A 72 9.52 7.49 2.34
C LYS A 72 10.15 7.76 3.69
N ASN A 73 10.48 9.01 4.01
CA ASN A 73 11.09 9.37 5.30
C ASN A 73 10.18 9.02 6.50
N ALA A 74 8.87 9.28 6.38
CA ALA A 74 7.91 8.93 7.42
C ALA A 74 7.86 7.41 7.66
N LEU A 75 7.97 6.61 6.60
CA LEU A 75 8.06 5.16 6.71
C LEU A 75 9.37 4.73 7.38
N GLU A 76 10.51 5.33 7.03
CA GLU A 76 11.80 5.05 7.71
C GLU A 76 11.70 5.24 9.23
N ASP A 77 11.06 6.32 9.67
CA ASP A 77 10.84 6.60 11.10
C ASP A 77 9.81 5.68 11.74
N ALA A 78 8.70 5.39 11.04
CA ALA A 78 7.67 4.48 11.53
C ALA A 78 8.23 3.05 11.73
N LEU A 79 9.12 2.60 10.84
CA LEU A 79 9.78 1.30 10.95
C LEU A 79 10.71 1.18 12.18
N VAL A 80 11.03 2.27 12.87
CA VAL A 80 11.75 2.20 14.16
C VAL A 80 10.79 1.79 15.28
N ALA A 81 9.56 2.33 15.29
CA ALA A 81 8.54 2.00 16.28
C ALA A 81 7.84 0.68 15.97
N TYR A 82 7.67 0.37 14.68
CA TYR A 82 7.00 -0.82 14.16
C TYR A 82 8.01 -1.68 13.39
N ASP A 83 9.08 -2.09 14.07
CA ASP A 83 10.22 -2.83 13.52
C ASP A 83 9.85 -4.15 12.82
N PHE A 84 8.78 -4.80 13.26
CA PHE A 84 8.25 -6.01 12.65
C PHE A 84 7.81 -5.84 11.19
N LEU A 85 7.41 -4.62 10.78
CA LEU A 85 7.03 -4.33 9.39
C LEU A 85 8.23 -4.36 8.44
N ALA A 86 9.45 -4.20 8.96
CA ALA A 86 10.69 -4.36 8.21
C ALA A 86 11.26 -5.79 8.32
N GLY A 87 10.54 -6.72 8.95
CA GLY A 87 10.94 -8.10 9.17
C GLY A 87 10.51 -9.07 8.05
N ARG A 88 10.63 -10.37 8.33
CA ARG A 88 10.17 -11.44 7.44
C ARG A 88 9.37 -12.48 8.21
N LEU A 89 8.32 -13.02 7.59
CA LEU A 89 7.65 -14.20 8.10
C LEU A 89 8.58 -15.40 8.00
N LYS A 90 8.71 -16.14 9.09
CA LYS A 90 9.58 -17.31 9.20
C LYS A 90 8.85 -18.43 9.92
N LEU A 91 8.99 -19.65 9.41
CA LEU A 91 8.52 -20.84 10.12
C LEU A 91 9.57 -21.28 11.14
N ASN A 92 9.19 -21.36 12.41
CA ASN A 92 10.03 -21.89 13.47
C ASN A 92 10.00 -23.43 13.44
N SER A 93 11.14 -24.06 13.16
CA SER A 93 11.25 -25.52 13.02
C SER A 93 11.05 -26.30 14.32
N GLN A 94 11.20 -25.67 15.49
CA GLN A 94 11.01 -26.34 16.78
C GLN A 94 9.54 -26.34 17.19
N THR A 95 8.83 -25.24 16.95
CA THR A 95 7.43 -25.06 17.37
C THR A 95 6.43 -25.33 16.24
N ASN A 96 6.91 -25.44 14.98
CA ASN A 96 6.11 -25.47 13.76
C ASN A 96 5.09 -24.31 13.68
N ARG A 97 5.51 -23.13 14.16
CA ARG A 97 4.70 -21.90 14.13
C ARG A 97 5.35 -20.82 13.28
N LEU A 98 4.52 -20.03 12.61
CA LEU A 98 4.95 -18.79 11.97
C LEU A 98 5.26 -17.74 13.04
N GLU A 99 6.35 -17.03 12.82
CA GLU A 99 6.85 -15.91 13.62
C GLU A 99 7.35 -14.82 12.69
N ILE A 100 7.48 -13.59 13.20
CA ILE A 100 8.12 -12.49 12.46
C ILE A 100 9.56 -12.35 12.95
N ASP A 101 10.51 -12.64 12.05
CA ASP A 101 11.92 -12.33 12.26
C ASP A 101 12.13 -10.82 12.00
N CYS A 102 12.27 -10.04 13.08
CA CYS A 102 12.51 -8.60 13.01
C CYS A 102 13.99 -8.35 12.64
N ASN A 103 14.32 -8.60 11.38
CA ASN A 103 15.69 -8.60 10.86
C ASN A 103 16.12 -7.26 10.20
N ALA A 104 15.22 -6.28 10.16
CA ALA A 104 15.42 -4.96 9.55
C ALA A 104 15.79 -5.01 8.04
N GLU A 105 15.32 -6.01 7.30
CA GLU A 105 15.51 -6.09 5.84
C GLU A 105 14.63 -5.11 5.05
N GLY A 106 13.80 -4.32 5.74
CA GLY A 106 13.07 -3.19 5.17
C GLY A 106 11.76 -3.57 4.49
N ALA A 107 11.04 -2.54 4.04
CA ALA A 107 9.76 -2.62 3.37
C ALA A 107 9.87 -2.09 1.92
N GLY A 108 9.07 -2.67 1.02
CA GLY A 108 8.99 -2.21 -0.36
C GLY A 108 8.28 -0.86 -0.47
N PHE A 109 8.80 0.02 -1.33
CA PHE A 109 8.23 1.32 -1.62
C PHE A 109 8.31 1.63 -3.11
N VAL A 110 7.14 1.86 -3.72
CA VAL A 110 7.00 2.07 -5.17
C VAL A 110 6.35 3.42 -5.42
N VAL A 111 6.91 4.17 -6.36
CA VAL A 111 6.32 5.40 -6.91
C VAL A 111 5.89 5.09 -8.33
N ALA A 112 4.64 5.41 -8.65
CA ALA A 112 4.05 5.23 -9.96
C ALA A 112 3.25 6.48 -10.36
N SER A 113 2.97 6.61 -11.66
CA SER A 113 2.10 7.65 -12.21
C SER A 113 1.01 7.02 -13.07
N SER A 114 -0.06 7.76 -13.30
CA SER A 114 -1.14 7.40 -14.22
C SER A 114 -1.32 8.54 -15.23
N ASP A 115 -1.82 8.20 -16.41
CA ASP A 115 -2.21 9.17 -17.44
C ASP A 115 -3.55 9.88 -17.09
N TYR A 116 -4.24 9.45 -16.03
CA TYR A 116 -5.53 9.99 -15.60
C TYR A 116 -5.40 10.91 -14.37
N GLU A 117 -6.26 11.92 -14.35
CA GLU A 117 -6.53 12.72 -13.16
C GLU A 117 -7.47 11.98 -12.21
N LEU A 118 -7.45 12.35 -10.93
CA LEU A 118 -8.17 11.62 -9.88
C LEU A 118 -9.70 11.63 -10.08
N ASP A 119 -10.24 12.70 -10.65
CA ASP A 119 -11.67 12.87 -10.98
C ASP A 119 -12.09 12.03 -12.20
N GLN A 120 -11.16 11.64 -13.07
CA GLN A 120 -11.40 10.78 -14.23
C GLN A 120 -11.48 9.29 -13.86
N ILE A 121 -10.97 8.91 -12.67
CA ILE A 121 -10.86 7.52 -12.23
C ILE A 121 -12.19 6.98 -11.64
N GLY A 122 -13.16 7.85 -11.44
CA GLY A 122 -14.52 7.51 -10.99
C GLY A 122 -14.81 8.00 -9.57
N ASP A 123 -15.83 7.42 -8.96
CA ASP A 123 -16.21 7.74 -7.59
C ASP A 123 -15.29 7.01 -6.61
N LEU A 124 -14.48 7.79 -5.87
CA LEU A 124 -13.44 7.28 -4.98
C LEU A 124 -14.01 6.69 -3.68
N ASP A 125 -15.27 6.97 -3.36
CA ASP A 125 -15.94 6.44 -2.17
C ASP A 125 -16.45 5.00 -2.39
N TYR A 126 -16.44 4.51 -3.64
CA TYR A 126 -16.92 3.17 -3.99
C TYR A 126 -15.83 2.31 -4.62
N PRO A 127 -15.88 0.98 -4.42
CA PRO A 127 -14.92 0.07 -5.03
C PRO A 127 -15.06 0.09 -6.56
N ASN A 128 -13.96 0.42 -7.23
CA ASN A 128 -13.80 0.29 -8.68
C ASN A 128 -13.01 -1.00 -9.00
N LEU A 129 -13.45 -1.78 -9.98
CA LEU A 129 -12.73 -2.97 -10.44
C LEU A 129 -11.30 -2.65 -10.89
N ALA A 130 -11.07 -1.45 -11.40
CA ALA A 130 -9.74 -0.96 -11.79
C ALA A 130 -8.76 -0.85 -10.61
N PHE A 131 -9.27 -0.73 -9.38
CA PHE A 131 -8.46 -0.61 -8.17
C PHE A 131 -7.82 -1.93 -7.71
N GLY A 132 -8.20 -3.06 -8.31
CA GLY A 132 -7.59 -4.35 -7.99
C GLY A 132 -7.92 -4.90 -6.61
N LEU A 133 -8.72 -4.21 -5.79
CA LEU A 133 -9.13 -4.61 -4.42
C LEU A 133 -10.09 -5.82 -4.37
N GLY A 134 -9.95 -6.77 -5.31
CA GLY A 134 -10.63 -8.04 -5.26
C GLY A 134 -9.92 -8.98 -4.28
N PHE A 135 -10.67 -9.63 -3.41
CA PHE A 135 -10.13 -10.72 -2.59
C PHE A 135 -9.62 -11.84 -3.50
N SER A 136 -8.30 -11.94 -3.71
CA SER A 136 -7.69 -13.17 -4.20
C SER A 136 -7.52 -14.11 -3.01
N GLY A 137 -8.53 -14.97 -2.80
CA GLY A 137 -8.46 -16.10 -1.87
C GLY A 137 -7.86 -17.34 -2.52
#